data_AF-A0A7C0XVE7-F1
#
_entry.id   AF-A0A7C0XVE7-F1
#
_cell.length_a   1.000
_cell.length_b   1.000
_cell.length_c   1.000
_cell.angle_alpha   90.00
_cell.angle_beta   90.00
_cell.angle_gamma   90.00
#
_symmetry.space_group_name_H-M   'P 1'
#
loop_
_entity.id
_entity.type
_entity.pdbx_description
1 polymer ?
#
loop_
_entity_poly.entity_id
_entity_poly.type
_entity_poly.pdbx_seq_one_letter_code
_entity_poly.pdbx_strand_id
1 'polypeptide(L)'
;MNCPKCNFEQEASNTECIKCGIVFEKYKQPQESETVEAVAEVNTDNIIVLKEPSETGFLNLLLYTKENIDPIYLGGRAVAFLIIFIWGWKFIFTPINHPYLLQTNMHLINLPFHEAGHLVFRPFGQFISSLGGSLGQILIPLMCLGTLLLKTRDTFGASVTLWWTGQNFIDLAPYINDARTLTMPLLGGNTGRFSPYGFHDWEFILTESGLLQHDHFIAGLSFTIGSILIILSFVWGGILLYKQYRNLEKS
;
A
#
# COMPACT_ATOMS: atom_id res chain seq x y z
N MET A 1 16.43 -36.41 18.13
CA MET A 1 16.91 -35.07 18.55
C MET A 1 15.71 -34.16 18.78
N ASN A 2 15.76 -33.33 19.83
CA ASN A 2 14.68 -32.37 20.11
C ASN A 2 14.95 -31.04 19.42
N CYS A 3 13.90 -30.46 18.83
CA CYS A 3 13.97 -29.14 18.20
C CYS A 3 14.17 -28.04 19.26
N PRO A 4 15.22 -27.20 19.20
CA PRO A 4 15.46 -26.16 20.19
C PRO A 4 14.40 -25.05 20.21
N LYS A 5 13.58 -24.90 19.16
CA LYS A 5 12.52 -23.88 19.09
C LYS A 5 11.16 -24.37 19.62
N CYS A 6 10.78 -25.61 19.32
CA CYS A 6 9.43 -26.12 19.63
C CYS A 6 9.43 -27.41 20.47
N ASN A 7 10.61 -27.88 20.87
CA ASN A 7 10.85 -29.09 21.66
C ASN A 7 10.23 -30.38 21.10
N PHE A 8 9.96 -30.42 19.79
CA PHE A 8 9.44 -31.61 19.11
C PHE A 8 10.56 -32.64 18.89
N GLU A 9 10.27 -33.89 19.25
CA GLU A 9 11.18 -35.02 19.08
C GLU A 9 11.08 -35.57 17.64
N GLN A 10 12.24 -35.71 16.99
CA GLN A 10 12.33 -36.20 15.62
C GLN A 10 13.68 -36.89 15.37
N GLU A 11 13.80 -37.60 14.25
CA GLU A 11 15.06 -38.26 13.88
C GLU A 11 16.21 -37.28 13.68
N ALA A 12 17.44 -37.71 14.01
CA ALA A 12 18.64 -36.89 13.96
C ALA A 12 19.18 -36.64 12.53
N SER A 13 18.67 -37.38 11.54
CA SER A 13 18.98 -37.23 10.11
C SER A 13 18.33 -36.00 9.47
N ASN A 14 17.33 -35.40 10.12
CA ASN A 14 16.58 -34.28 9.54
C ASN A 14 17.38 -32.97 9.62
N THR A 15 17.55 -32.31 8.48
CA THR A 15 18.19 -30.98 8.38
C THR A 15 17.26 -29.85 8.84
N GLU A 16 15.95 -30.11 8.89
CA GLU A 16 14.91 -29.18 9.34
C GLU A 16 13.91 -29.83 10.29
N CYS A 17 13.24 -29.02 11.11
CA CYS A 17 12.20 -29.53 11.99
C CYS A 17 10.87 -29.74 11.26
N ILE A 18 10.36 -30.97 11.24
CA ILE A 18 9.10 -31.34 10.57
C ILE A 18 7.90 -30.53 11.09
N LYS A 19 7.92 -30.13 12.37
CA LYS A 19 6.80 -29.41 13.01
C LYS A 19 6.85 -27.89 12.80
N CYS A 20 8.03 -27.27 12.83
CA CYS A 20 8.15 -25.80 12.87
C CYS A 20 9.07 -25.20 11.80
N GLY A 21 9.66 -26.05 10.96
CA GLY A 21 10.45 -25.63 9.79
C GLY A 21 11.76 -24.94 10.11
N ILE A 22 12.31 -25.04 11.33
CA ILE A 22 13.65 -24.50 11.59
C ILE A 22 14.72 -25.36 10.95
N VAL A 23 15.72 -24.70 10.34
CA VAL A 23 16.92 -25.36 9.82
C VAL A 23 17.97 -25.39 10.92
N PHE A 24 18.40 -26.58 11.34
CA PHE A 24 19.24 -26.76 12.52
C PHE A 24 20.63 -26.13 12.41
N GLU A 25 21.21 -26.16 11.21
CA GLU A 25 22.55 -25.63 10.95
C GLU A 25 22.63 -24.11 11.16
N LYS A 26 21.55 -23.38 10.84
CA LYS A 26 21.45 -21.93 11.07
C LYS A 26 21.20 -21.57 12.54
N TYR A 27 20.81 -22.53 13.38
CA TYR A 27 20.55 -22.31 14.80
C TYR A 27 21.76 -22.61 15.69
N LYS A 28 22.80 -23.28 15.16
CA LYS A 28 23.96 -23.76 15.93
C LYS A 28 25.13 -22.77 16.05
N GLN A 29 25.03 -21.53 15.57
CA GLN A 29 26.08 -20.50 15.72
C GLN A 29 25.51 -19.20 16.34
N PRO A 30 26.20 -18.56 17.29
CA PRO A 30 26.65 -19.10 18.58
C PRO A 30 25.90 -18.43 19.77
N GLN A 31 25.27 -19.22 20.63
CA GLN A 31 25.07 -18.88 22.04
C GLN A 31 26.34 -19.28 22.81
N GLU A 32 27.43 -18.56 22.59
CA GLU A 32 28.63 -18.64 23.42
C GLU A 32 28.98 -17.21 23.85
N SER A 33 28.42 -16.79 24.98
CA SER A 33 29.01 -15.75 25.81
C SER A 33 28.85 -16.17 27.28
N GLU A 34 29.86 -16.90 27.72
CA GLU A 34 30.52 -16.81 29.03
C GLU A 34 29.66 -16.82 30.30
N THR A 35 29.78 -17.94 31.00
CA THR A 35 29.69 -18.05 32.46
C THR A 35 30.66 -17.08 33.16
N VAL A 36 30.14 -16.20 34.02
CA VAL A 36 30.89 -15.66 35.17
C VAL A 36 29.94 -15.61 36.37
N GLU A 37 30.16 -16.49 37.33
CA GLU A 37 29.75 -16.31 38.72
C GLU A 37 30.62 -15.23 39.36
N ALA A 38 30.04 -14.21 40.00
CA ALA A 38 30.42 -13.70 41.33
C ALA A 38 29.73 -12.35 41.67
N VAL A 39 29.30 -12.29 42.93
CA VAL A 39 28.67 -11.21 43.69
C VAL A 39 29.44 -9.87 43.64
N ALA A 40 28.72 -8.75 43.45
CA ALA A 40 29.04 -7.45 44.05
C ALA A 40 27.84 -6.47 43.98
N GLU A 41 27.41 -5.98 45.15
CA GLU A 41 26.48 -4.85 45.32
C GLU A 41 27.08 -3.54 44.79
N VAL A 42 26.33 -2.70 44.05
CA VAL A 42 26.44 -1.23 44.13
C VAL A 42 25.11 -0.54 43.75
N ASN A 43 24.58 0.14 44.75
CA ASN A 43 23.73 1.34 44.83
C ASN A 43 23.15 2.01 43.57
N THR A 44 21.84 2.27 43.67
CA THR A 44 21.05 3.36 43.06
C THR A 44 21.81 4.68 42.99
N ASP A 45 21.89 5.27 41.79
CA ASP A 45 21.59 6.69 41.56
C ASP A 45 21.63 7.00 40.05
N ASN A 46 20.56 7.65 39.57
CA ASN A 46 20.43 8.32 38.27
C ASN A 46 20.47 7.47 36.99
N ILE A 47 19.31 6.92 36.62
CA ILE A 47 18.91 6.89 35.21
C ILE A 47 17.51 7.50 35.11
N ILE A 48 17.46 8.82 34.94
CA ILE A 48 16.31 9.43 34.28
C ILE A 48 16.43 8.97 32.82
N VAL A 49 15.76 7.87 32.49
CA VAL A 49 15.53 7.48 31.10
C VAL A 49 14.61 8.56 30.54
N LEU A 50 15.21 9.59 29.96
CA LEU A 50 14.53 10.45 29.01
C LEU A 50 14.13 9.53 27.85
N LYS A 51 12.90 9.01 27.93
CA LYS A 51 12.25 8.33 26.82
C LYS A 51 12.05 9.41 25.75
N GLU A 52 13.06 9.57 24.90
CA GLU A 52 12.96 10.27 23.63
C GLU A 52 11.64 9.82 22.96
N PRO A 53 10.78 10.75 22.56
CA PRO A 53 9.47 10.40 22.03
C PRO A 53 9.63 9.54 20.77
N SER A 54 8.69 8.62 20.61
CA SER A 54 8.60 7.52 19.64
C SER A 54 8.70 7.87 18.13
N GLU A 55 9.18 9.07 17.77
CA GLU A 55 9.36 9.50 16.38
C GLU A 55 10.44 8.70 15.65
N THR A 56 11.45 8.22 16.37
CA THR A 56 12.50 7.37 15.81
C THR A 56 11.93 6.05 15.26
N GLY A 57 10.90 5.47 15.87
CA GLY A 57 10.34 4.19 15.41
C GLY A 57 9.61 4.26 14.08
N PHE A 58 8.78 5.28 13.88
CA PHE A 58 7.92 5.40 12.70
C PHE A 58 8.70 5.87 11.46
N LEU A 59 9.58 6.88 11.61
CA LEU A 59 10.44 7.31 10.50
C LEU A 59 11.44 6.21 10.11
N ASN A 60 11.97 5.46 11.08
CA ASN A 60 12.82 4.31 10.78
C ASN A 60 12.05 3.21 10.04
N LEU A 61 10.77 3.02 10.33
CA LEU A 61 9.93 2.08 9.59
C LEU A 61 9.72 2.55 8.13
N LEU A 62 9.34 3.81 7.92
CA LEU A 62 9.10 4.35 6.57
C LEU A 62 10.37 4.41 5.72
N LEU A 63 11.50 4.74 6.32
CA LEU A 63 12.78 4.93 5.62
C LEU A 63 13.71 3.72 5.74
N TYR A 64 13.18 2.57 6.16
CA TYR A 64 13.96 1.33 6.24
C TYR A 64 14.45 0.93 4.83
N THR A 65 15.74 0.61 4.74
CA THR A 65 16.37 0.10 3.51
C THR A 65 17.36 -0.98 3.91
N LYS A 66 17.37 -2.11 3.21
CA LYS A 66 18.37 -3.15 3.43
C LYS A 66 19.77 -2.61 3.08
N GLU A 67 20.77 -2.93 3.89
CA GLU A 67 22.13 -2.40 3.73
C GLU A 67 22.87 -3.05 2.55
N ASN A 68 22.72 -4.37 2.38
CA ASN A 68 23.32 -5.13 1.27
C ASN A 68 22.29 -5.37 0.16
N ILE A 69 22.34 -4.56 -0.89
CA ILE A 69 21.49 -4.67 -2.07
C ILE A 69 22.36 -4.86 -3.32
N ASP A 70 21.99 -5.85 -4.14
CA ASP A 70 22.60 -6.08 -5.45
C ASP A 70 22.35 -4.87 -6.38
N PRO A 71 23.38 -4.33 -7.08
CA PRO A 71 23.23 -3.28 -8.09
C PRO A 71 22.09 -3.52 -9.10
N ILE A 72 21.86 -4.78 -9.51
CA ILE A 72 20.80 -5.16 -10.44
C ILE A 72 19.42 -4.88 -9.83
N TYR A 73 19.26 -5.18 -8.54
CA TYR A 73 18.01 -4.96 -7.82
C TYR A 73 17.71 -3.45 -7.67
N LEU A 74 18.73 -2.64 -7.38
CA LEU A 74 18.60 -1.18 -7.36
C LEU A 74 18.23 -0.64 -8.75
N GLY A 75 18.89 -1.12 -9.81
CA GLY A 75 18.57 -0.75 -11.19
C GLY A 75 17.12 -1.06 -11.56
N GLY A 76 16.62 -2.24 -11.20
CA GLY A 76 15.22 -2.62 -11.41
C GLY A 76 14.24 -1.69 -10.70
N ARG A 77 14.53 -1.31 -9.44
CA ARG A 77 13.70 -0.34 -8.70
C ARG A 77 13.75 1.06 -9.32
N ALA A 78 14.91 1.51 -9.80
CA ALA A 78 15.05 2.79 -10.48
C ALA A 78 14.24 2.83 -11.78
N VAL A 79 14.25 1.75 -12.57
CA VAL A 79 13.43 1.62 -13.78
C VAL A 79 11.94 1.63 -13.43
N ALA A 80 11.53 0.85 -12.44
CA ALA A 80 10.13 0.83 -11.97
C ALA A 80 9.67 2.22 -11.50
N PHE A 81 10.53 2.92 -10.74
CA PHE A 81 10.27 4.29 -10.29
C PHE A 81 10.12 5.26 -11.46
N LEU A 82 11.00 5.18 -12.47
CA LEU A 82 10.91 6.03 -13.65
C LEU A 82 9.60 5.81 -14.42
N ILE A 83 9.18 4.55 -14.57
CA ILE A 83 7.91 4.21 -15.23
C ILE A 83 6.73 4.84 -14.49
N ILE A 84 6.62 4.63 -13.17
CA ILE A 84 5.51 5.21 -12.38
C ILE A 84 5.59 6.73 -12.27
N PHE A 85 6.80 7.31 -12.33
CA PHE A 85 7.01 8.75 -12.33
C PHE A 85 6.44 9.40 -13.59
N ILE A 86 6.83 8.88 -14.77
CA ILE A 86 6.30 9.33 -16.06
C ILE A 86 4.78 9.11 -16.11
N TRP A 87 4.32 7.95 -15.67
CA TRP A 87 2.90 7.61 -15.74
C TRP A 87 2.04 8.44 -14.78
N GLY A 88 2.51 8.65 -13.55
CA GLY A 88 1.83 9.48 -12.56
C GLY A 88 1.77 10.95 -12.97
N TRP A 89 2.82 11.50 -13.59
CA TRP A 89 2.72 12.85 -14.16
C TRP A 89 1.71 12.94 -15.28
N LYS A 90 1.65 11.93 -16.15
CA LYS A 90 0.63 11.88 -17.18
C LYS A 90 -0.78 11.91 -16.57
N PHE A 91 -1.03 11.21 -15.46
CA PHE A 91 -2.31 11.28 -14.75
C PHE A 91 -2.59 12.66 -14.16
N ILE A 92 -1.64 13.26 -13.43
CA ILE A 92 -1.81 14.55 -12.76
C ILE A 92 -2.08 15.70 -13.75
N PHE A 93 -1.44 15.66 -14.93
CA PHE A 93 -1.63 16.69 -15.95
C PHE A 93 -2.75 16.38 -16.95
N THR A 94 -3.41 15.23 -16.82
CA THR A 94 -4.58 14.92 -17.65
C THR A 94 -5.83 15.57 -17.04
N PRO A 95 -6.60 16.37 -17.79
CA PRO A 95 -7.86 16.93 -17.31
C PRO A 95 -8.87 15.84 -16.91
N ILE A 96 -9.67 16.10 -15.88
CA ILE A 96 -10.66 15.15 -15.33
C ILE A 96 -11.67 14.66 -16.40
N ASN A 97 -12.00 15.49 -17.38
CA ASN A 97 -12.93 15.14 -18.45
C ASN A 97 -12.27 14.41 -19.64
N HIS A 98 -10.97 14.16 -19.60
CA HIS A 98 -10.26 13.57 -20.72
C HIS A 98 -10.45 12.03 -20.73
N PRO A 99 -10.85 11.42 -21.88
CA PRO A 99 -11.15 9.99 -21.96
C PRO A 99 -10.00 9.06 -21.53
N TYR A 100 -8.76 9.54 -21.64
CA TYR A 100 -7.57 8.82 -21.22
C TYR A 100 -7.69 8.21 -19.82
N LEU A 101 -8.24 8.94 -18.83
CA LEU A 101 -8.27 8.46 -17.44
C LEU A 101 -8.98 7.11 -17.30
N LEU A 102 -10.09 6.93 -18.04
CA LEU A 102 -10.91 5.71 -18.01
C LEU A 102 -10.50 4.65 -19.04
N GLN A 103 -9.66 5.02 -20.00
CA GLN A 103 -9.17 4.12 -21.06
C GLN A 103 -7.77 3.59 -20.77
N THR A 104 -7.19 3.91 -19.60
CA THR A 104 -5.89 3.38 -19.23
C THR A 104 -5.95 1.90 -18.86
N ASN A 105 -4.85 1.18 -19.06
CA ASN A 105 -4.69 -0.16 -18.50
C ASN A 105 -4.85 -0.18 -16.97
N MET A 106 -4.63 0.96 -16.30
CA MET A 106 -4.77 1.05 -14.85
C MET A 106 -6.24 0.95 -14.42
N HIS A 107 -7.14 1.63 -15.15
CA HIS A 107 -8.58 1.51 -14.93
C HIS A 107 -9.04 0.05 -15.01
N LEU A 108 -8.56 -0.69 -16.02
CA LEU A 108 -8.84 -2.12 -16.18
C LEU A 108 -8.32 -3.00 -15.03
N ILE A 109 -7.20 -2.60 -14.40
CA ILE A 109 -6.66 -3.29 -13.22
C ILE A 109 -7.50 -2.99 -11.97
N ASN A 110 -8.00 -1.76 -11.84
CA ASN A 110 -8.80 -1.34 -10.68
C ASN A 110 -10.22 -1.90 -10.71
N LEU A 111 -10.79 -2.04 -11.91
CA LEU A 111 -12.18 -2.40 -12.12
C LEU A 111 -12.62 -3.71 -11.41
N PRO A 112 -11.86 -4.83 -11.45
CA PRO A 112 -12.23 -6.03 -10.69
C PRO A 112 -12.36 -5.77 -9.18
N PHE A 113 -11.54 -4.88 -8.61
CA PHE A 113 -11.62 -4.52 -7.20
C PHE A 113 -12.82 -3.62 -6.90
N HIS A 114 -13.21 -2.77 -7.87
CA HIS A 114 -14.46 -2.01 -7.81
C HIS A 114 -15.67 -2.95 -7.80
N GLU A 115 -15.77 -3.85 -8.77
CA GLU A 115 -16.89 -4.80 -8.84
C GLU A 115 -16.96 -5.74 -7.63
N ALA A 116 -15.81 -6.23 -7.18
CA ALA A 116 -15.74 -7.05 -5.96
C ALA A 116 -16.17 -6.25 -4.72
N GLY A 117 -15.86 -4.95 -4.68
CA GLY A 117 -16.29 -4.04 -3.63
C GLY A 117 -17.80 -4.04 -3.45
N HIS A 118 -18.57 -3.92 -4.53
CA HIS A 118 -20.03 -4.01 -4.45
C HIS A 118 -20.53 -5.28 -3.78
N LEU A 119 -19.92 -6.43 -4.12
CA LEU A 119 -20.28 -7.73 -3.57
C LEU A 119 -19.92 -7.86 -2.10
N VAL A 120 -18.71 -7.44 -1.72
CA VAL A 120 -18.22 -7.50 -0.34
C VAL A 120 -19.07 -6.64 0.60
N PHE A 121 -19.48 -5.46 0.13
CA PHE A 121 -20.24 -4.51 0.93
C PHE A 121 -21.76 -4.66 0.81
N ARG A 122 -22.25 -5.59 -0.03
CA ARG A 122 -23.67 -5.90 -0.21
C ARG A 122 -24.46 -6.16 1.08
N PRO A 123 -23.92 -6.87 2.09
CA PRO A 123 -24.65 -7.12 3.34
C PRO A 123 -25.02 -5.87 4.14
N PHE A 124 -24.39 -4.73 3.87
CA PHE A 124 -24.58 -3.47 4.61
C PHE A 124 -25.63 -2.54 3.98
N GLY A 125 -26.41 -3.04 3.02
CA GLY A 125 -27.46 -2.29 2.33
C GLY A 125 -26.99 -1.60 1.05
N GLN A 126 -27.93 -1.05 0.29
CA GLN A 126 -27.69 -0.57 -1.07
C GLN A 126 -26.71 0.61 -1.13
N PHE A 127 -26.84 1.58 -0.21
CA PHE A 127 -25.94 2.74 -0.11
C PHE A 127 -24.49 2.32 0.08
N ILE A 128 -24.23 1.45 1.07
CA ILE A 128 -22.88 0.97 1.36
C ILE A 128 -22.38 0.01 0.28
N SER A 129 -23.26 -0.77 -0.35
CA SER A 129 -22.89 -1.61 -1.49
C SER A 129 -22.43 -0.78 -2.69
N SER A 130 -23.14 0.30 -3.04
CA SER A 130 -22.73 1.20 -4.13
C SER A 130 -21.43 1.95 -3.81
N LEU A 131 -21.30 2.48 -2.58
CA LEU A 131 -20.03 3.05 -2.10
C LEU A 131 -18.90 2.00 -2.09
N GLY A 132 -19.27 0.74 -1.86
CA GLY A 132 -18.41 -0.43 -1.79
C GLY A 132 -17.49 -0.60 -2.99
N GLY A 133 -17.92 -0.22 -4.20
CA GLY A 133 -17.05 -0.29 -5.37
C GLY A 133 -15.86 0.65 -5.27
N SER A 134 -16.13 1.93 -4.98
CA SER A 134 -15.08 2.94 -4.76
C SER A 134 -14.20 2.59 -3.55
N LEU A 135 -14.78 2.01 -2.49
CA LEU A 135 -14.01 1.54 -1.33
C LEU A 135 -13.12 0.35 -1.67
N GLY A 136 -13.62 -0.63 -2.42
CA GLY A 136 -12.87 -1.82 -2.81
C GLY A 136 -11.61 -1.47 -3.57
N GLN A 137 -11.72 -0.61 -4.59
CA GLN A 137 -10.57 -0.19 -5.38
C GLN A 137 -9.52 0.59 -4.58
N ILE A 138 -9.92 1.37 -3.54
CA ILE A 138 -8.99 2.12 -2.67
C ILE A 138 -8.39 1.23 -1.56
N LEU A 139 -9.18 0.35 -0.97
CA LEU A 139 -8.76 -0.46 0.18
C LEU A 139 -7.69 -1.49 -0.20
N ILE A 140 -7.78 -2.08 -1.39
CA ILE A 140 -6.82 -3.08 -1.85
C ILE A 140 -5.38 -2.54 -1.90
N PRO A 141 -5.06 -1.44 -2.60
CA PRO A 141 -3.71 -0.89 -2.60
C PRO A 141 -3.27 -0.44 -1.20
N LEU A 142 -4.18 0.06 -0.34
CA LEU A 142 -3.86 0.39 1.05
C LEU A 142 -3.51 -0.85 1.89
N MET A 143 -4.20 -1.97 1.69
CA MET A 143 -3.86 -3.24 2.33
C MET A 143 -2.50 -3.77 1.86
N CYS A 144 -2.20 -3.64 0.56
CA CYS A 144 -0.89 -3.95 0.01
C CYS A 144 0.19 -3.05 0.63
N LEU A 145 -0.05 -1.74 0.74
CA LEU A 145 0.84 -0.79 1.39
C LEU A 145 1.13 -1.20 2.83
N GLY A 146 0.11 -1.44 3.64
CA GLY A 146 0.26 -1.87 5.03
C GLY A 146 1.01 -3.20 5.14
N THR A 147 0.74 -4.15 4.24
CA THR A 147 1.42 -5.45 4.22
C THR A 147 2.90 -5.30 3.87
N LEU A 148 3.22 -4.53 2.83
CA LEU A 148 4.60 -4.32 2.39
C LEU A 148 5.40 -3.53 3.43
N LEU A 149 4.79 -2.53 4.05
CA LEU A 149 5.45 -1.71 5.06
C LEU A 149 5.65 -2.47 6.37
N LEU A 150 4.61 -3.15 6.90
CA LEU A 150 4.64 -3.70 8.25
C LEU A 150 5.17 -5.13 8.31
N LYS A 151 4.81 -5.98 7.33
CA LYS A 151 5.14 -7.42 7.36
C LYS A 151 6.40 -7.75 6.59
N THR A 152 6.53 -7.29 5.35
CA THR A 152 7.68 -7.64 4.50
C THR A 152 8.84 -6.64 4.61
N ARG A 153 8.60 -5.46 5.19
CA ARG A 153 9.56 -4.35 5.29
C ARG A 153 10.08 -3.91 3.91
N ASP A 154 9.27 -4.07 2.86
CA ASP A 154 9.56 -3.53 1.54
C ASP A 154 8.98 -2.11 1.41
N THR A 155 9.74 -1.14 1.89
CA THR A 155 9.39 0.28 1.89
C THR A 155 9.26 0.85 0.48
N PHE A 156 10.08 0.38 -0.47
CA PHE A 156 9.99 0.82 -1.86
C PHE A 156 8.68 0.31 -2.47
N GLY A 157 8.38 -0.98 -2.32
CA GLY A 157 7.10 -1.55 -2.75
C GLY A 157 5.90 -0.82 -2.12
N ALA A 158 5.99 -0.47 -0.83
CA ALA A 158 4.96 0.31 -0.14
C ALA A 158 4.74 1.69 -0.79
N SER A 159 5.82 2.39 -1.20
CA SER A 159 5.71 3.65 -1.94
C SER A 159 5.01 3.47 -3.29
N VAL A 160 5.27 2.37 -4.01
CA VAL A 160 4.58 2.05 -5.28
C VAL A 160 3.09 1.80 -5.04
N THR A 161 2.72 1.11 -3.96
CA THR A 161 1.30 0.92 -3.63
C THR A 161 0.61 2.21 -3.18
N LEU A 162 1.34 3.17 -2.59
CA LEU A 162 0.81 4.51 -2.31
C LEU A 162 0.50 5.27 -3.62
N TRP A 163 1.36 5.13 -4.63
CA TRP A 163 1.10 5.65 -5.97
C TRP A 163 -0.17 5.03 -6.55
N TRP A 164 -0.34 3.71 -6.41
CA TRP A 164 -1.53 3.00 -6.87
C TRP A 164 -2.79 3.51 -6.15
N THR A 165 -2.76 3.71 -4.84
CA THR A 165 -3.87 4.35 -4.11
C THR A 165 -4.20 5.72 -4.68
N GLY A 166 -3.18 6.57 -4.90
CA GLY A 166 -3.37 7.89 -5.50
C GLY A 166 -3.99 7.83 -6.89
N GLN A 167 -3.58 6.87 -7.71
CA GLN A 167 -4.16 6.67 -9.03
C GLN A 167 -5.65 6.28 -8.95
N ASN A 168 -6.07 5.42 -8.00
CA ASN A 168 -7.50 5.07 -7.84
C ASN A 168 -8.37 6.31 -7.55
N PHE A 169 -7.87 7.25 -6.75
CA PHE A 169 -8.57 8.52 -6.51
C PHE A 169 -8.70 9.39 -7.77
N ILE A 170 -7.67 9.41 -8.63
CA ILE A 170 -7.75 10.09 -9.94
C ILE A 170 -8.70 9.33 -10.88
N ASP A 171 -8.69 8.00 -10.87
CA ASP A 171 -9.54 7.12 -11.69
C ASP A 171 -11.03 7.31 -11.38
N LEU A 172 -11.35 7.51 -10.09
CA LEU A 172 -12.70 7.81 -9.61
C LEU A 172 -13.20 9.20 -9.99
N ALA A 173 -12.31 10.18 -10.15
CA ALA A 173 -12.71 11.58 -10.33
C ALA A 173 -13.64 11.79 -11.55
N PRO A 174 -13.34 11.27 -12.76
CA PRO A 174 -14.27 11.34 -13.89
C PRO A 174 -15.63 10.70 -13.60
N TYR A 175 -15.64 9.57 -12.88
CA TYR A 175 -16.86 8.82 -12.57
C TYR A 175 -17.76 9.61 -11.59
N ILE A 176 -17.17 10.22 -10.57
CA ILE A 176 -17.86 11.17 -9.69
C ILE A 176 -18.40 12.37 -10.50
N ASN A 177 -17.56 12.90 -11.41
CA ASN A 177 -17.88 14.08 -12.21
C ASN A 177 -19.05 13.87 -13.19
N ASP A 178 -19.33 12.63 -13.59
CA ASP A 178 -20.43 12.27 -14.49
C ASP A 178 -21.76 12.04 -13.75
N ALA A 179 -21.80 12.08 -12.41
CA ALA A 179 -22.95 11.71 -11.59
C ALA A 179 -24.29 12.43 -11.94
N ARG A 180 -24.26 13.64 -12.51
CA ARG A 180 -25.47 14.32 -13.03
C ARG A 180 -25.68 14.15 -14.53
N THR A 181 -24.63 13.95 -15.30
CA THR A 181 -24.69 13.95 -16.78
C THR A 181 -24.97 12.56 -17.34
N LEU A 182 -24.48 11.53 -16.65
CA LEU A 182 -24.74 10.12 -16.88
C LEU A 182 -24.41 9.67 -18.30
N THR A 183 -23.36 10.25 -18.87
CA THR A 183 -22.92 10.02 -20.26
C THR A 183 -21.78 9.03 -20.37
N MET A 184 -21.10 8.75 -19.26
CA MET A 184 -19.97 7.85 -19.24
C MET A 184 -20.39 6.41 -19.57
N PRO A 185 -19.69 5.72 -20.50
CA PRO A 185 -19.85 4.29 -20.69
C PRO A 185 -19.44 3.55 -19.42
N LEU A 186 -20.38 2.76 -18.89
CA LEU A 186 -20.19 1.90 -17.73
C LEU A 186 -19.77 0.49 -18.16
N LEU A 187 -19.42 -0.34 -17.19
CA LEU A 187 -19.17 -1.75 -17.44
C LEU A 187 -20.42 -2.41 -18.07
N GLY A 188 -20.21 -3.14 -19.16
CA GLY A 188 -21.30 -3.73 -19.95
C GLY A 188 -21.81 -2.85 -21.10
N GLY A 189 -21.26 -1.64 -21.28
CA GLY A 189 -21.48 -0.80 -22.48
C GLY A 189 -22.69 0.13 -22.41
N ASN A 190 -23.46 0.10 -21.32
CA ASN A 190 -24.55 1.05 -21.08
C ASN A 190 -24.02 2.35 -20.46
N THR A 191 -24.84 3.40 -20.44
CA THR A 191 -24.56 4.64 -19.69
C THR A 191 -25.59 4.82 -18.60
N GLY A 192 -25.28 5.55 -17.53
CA GLY A 192 -26.24 5.83 -16.45
C GLY A 192 -27.57 6.40 -16.96
N ARG A 193 -27.55 7.23 -18.02
CA ARG A 193 -28.74 7.87 -18.61
C ARG A 193 -29.78 6.88 -19.16
N PHE A 194 -29.33 5.71 -19.63
CA PHE A 194 -30.20 4.70 -20.24
C PHE A 194 -30.35 3.47 -19.34
N SER A 195 -29.88 3.55 -18.10
CA SER A 195 -29.99 2.51 -17.09
C SER A 195 -31.00 2.91 -16.00
N PRO A 196 -31.54 1.95 -15.24
CA PRO A 196 -32.36 2.26 -14.07
C PRO A 196 -31.60 3.09 -13.02
N TYR A 197 -32.33 3.86 -12.21
CA TYR A 197 -31.77 4.56 -11.05
C TYR A 197 -30.99 3.60 -10.15
N GLY A 198 -29.83 4.05 -9.65
CA GLY A 198 -28.97 3.19 -8.84
C GLY A 198 -27.94 2.37 -9.64
N PHE A 199 -27.97 2.42 -10.97
CA PHE A 199 -26.98 1.72 -11.80
C PHE A 199 -25.65 2.48 -11.91
N HIS A 200 -25.68 3.82 -11.80
CA HIS A 200 -24.47 4.65 -11.72
C HIS A 200 -24.21 4.96 -10.25
N ASP A 201 -23.13 4.45 -9.68
CA ASP A 201 -22.90 4.49 -8.23
C ASP A 201 -22.92 5.90 -7.67
N TRP A 202 -22.16 6.81 -8.29
CA TRP A 202 -22.03 8.18 -7.80
C TRP A 202 -23.27 9.04 -8.06
N GLU A 203 -24.15 8.62 -8.97
CA GLU A 203 -25.47 9.26 -9.10
C GLU A 203 -26.30 8.94 -7.86
N PHE A 204 -26.40 7.66 -7.55
CA PHE A 204 -27.12 7.16 -6.39
C PHE A 204 -26.56 7.71 -5.08
N ILE A 205 -25.25 7.55 -4.83
CA ILE A 205 -24.60 7.98 -3.59
C ILE A 205 -24.83 9.47 -3.34
N LEU A 206 -24.61 10.31 -4.36
CA LEU A 206 -24.76 11.76 -4.19
C LEU A 206 -26.22 12.20 -4.11
N THR A 207 -27.13 11.49 -4.78
CA THR A 207 -28.57 11.75 -4.68
C THR A 207 -29.08 11.42 -3.28
N GLU A 208 -28.82 10.22 -2.78
CA GLU A 208 -29.25 9.78 -1.44
C GLU A 208 -28.59 10.60 -0.32
N SER A 209 -27.39 11.14 -0.56
CA SER A 209 -26.70 12.02 0.40
C SER A 209 -27.14 13.49 0.32
N GLY A 210 -27.99 13.87 -0.64
CA GLY A 210 -28.36 15.28 -0.89
C GLY A 210 -27.21 16.15 -1.41
N LEU A 211 -26.15 15.53 -1.96
CA LEU A 211 -24.92 16.18 -2.40
C LEU A 211 -24.76 16.21 -3.93
N LEU A 212 -25.76 15.78 -4.70
CA LEU A 212 -25.69 15.66 -6.17
C LEU A 212 -25.19 16.93 -6.88
N GLN A 213 -25.53 18.12 -6.39
CA GLN A 213 -25.08 19.39 -6.97
C GLN A 213 -23.59 19.69 -6.77
N HIS A 214 -22.90 18.91 -5.92
CA HIS A 214 -21.48 19.06 -5.59
C HIS A 214 -20.59 18.02 -6.29
N ASP A 215 -21.14 17.24 -7.23
CA ASP A 215 -20.41 16.23 -8.02
C ASP A 215 -19.05 16.73 -8.56
N HIS A 216 -19.00 17.89 -9.23
CA HIS A 216 -17.75 18.45 -9.77
C HIS A 216 -16.75 18.83 -8.68
N PHE A 217 -17.22 19.33 -7.54
CA PHE A 217 -16.36 19.68 -6.42
C PHE A 217 -15.77 18.42 -5.77
N ILE A 218 -16.60 17.39 -5.54
CA ILE A 218 -16.16 16.11 -4.97
C ILE A 218 -15.21 15.38 -5.92
N ALA A 219 -15.48 15.43 -7.23
CA ALA A 219 -14.56 14.93 -8.25
C ALA A 219 -13.20 15.63 -8.20
N GLY A 220 -13.20 16.97 -8.11
CA GLY A 220 -11.99 17.77 -7.96
C GLY A 220 -11.21 17.45 -6.69
N LEU A 221 -11.92 17.20 -5.58
CA LEU A 221 -11.31 16.76 -4.32
C LEU A 221 -10.66 15.39 -4.47
N SER A 222 -11.36 14.41 -5.08
CA SER A 222 -10.80 13.08 -5.37
C SER A 222 -9.53 13.19 -6.21
N PHE A 223 -9.58 13.96 -7.30
CA PHE A 223 -8.43 14.18 -8.17
C PHE A 223 -7.25 14.82 -7.42
N THR A 224 -7.52 15.80 -6.56
CA THR A 224 -6.51 16.51 -5.77
C THR A 224 -5.86 15.58 -4.74
N ILE A 225 -6.66 14.80 -4.00
CA ILE A 225 -6.16 13.80 -3.06
C ILE A 225 -5.28 12.79 -3.80
N GLY A 226 -5.75 12.27 -4.93
CA GLY A 226 -4.98 11.32 -5.73
C GLY A 226 -3.64 11.88 -6.21
N SER A 227 -3.64 13.14 -6.66
CA SER A 227 -2.43 13.87 -7.08
C SER A 227 -1.44 14.03 -5.93
N ILE A 228 -1.91 14.43 -4.74
CA ILE A 228 -1.07 14.55 -3.54
C ILE A 228 -0.45 13.20 -3.17
N LEU A 229 -1.23 12.12 -3.16
CA LEU A 229 -0.72 10.78 -2.83
C LEU A 229 0.35 10.30 -3.82
N ILE A 230 0.17 10.56 -5.12
CA ILE A 230 1.18 10.27 -6.14
C ILE A 230 2.46 11.07 -5.89
N ILE A 231 2.35 12.37 -5.60
CA ILE A 231 3.51 13.22 -5.31
C ILE A 231 4.25 12.72 -4.05
N LEU A 232 3.52 12.37 -2.99
CA LEU A 232 4.09 11.81 -1.77
C LEU A 232 4.81 10.48 -2.05
N SER A 233 4.25 9.63 -2.91
CA SER A 233 4.91 8.41 -3.36
C SER A 233 6.22 8.70 -4.10
N PHE A 234 6.27 9.70 -4.97
CA PHE A 234 7.50 10.09 -5.66
C PHE A 234 8.59 10.55 -4.70
N VAL A 235 8.23 11.41 -3.76
CA VAL A 235 9.16 11.90 -2.73
C VAL A 235 9.67 10.73 -1.91
N TRP A 236 8.79 9.85 -1.45
CA TRP A 236 9.16 8.71 -0.62
C TRP A 236 10.03 7.70 -1.36
N GLY A 237 9.62 7.27 -2.56
CA GLY A 237 10.37 6.34 -3.40
C GLY A 237 11.74 6.91 -3.82
N GLY A 238 11.81 8.20 -4.13
CA GLY A 238 13.06 8.90 -4.47
C GLY A 238 14.06 8.93 -3.31
N ILE A 239 13.59 9.24 -2.09
CA ILE A 239 14.42 9.19 -0.87
C ILE A 239 14.96 7.77 -0.63
N LEU A 240 14.11 6.75 -0.81
CA LEU A 240 14.51 5.35 -0.62
C LEU A 240 15.56 4.90 -1.64
N LEU A 241 15.39 5.25 -2.92
CA LEU A 241 16.36 4.96 -3.97
C LEU A 241 17.69 5.67 -3.72
N TYR A 242 17.65 6.94 -3.35
CA TYR A 242 18.86 7.69 -3.02
C TYR A 242 19.61 7.06 -1.83
N LYS A 243 18.89 6.67 -0.78
CA LYS A 243 19.49 5.99 0.37
C LYS A 243 20.11 4.64 -0.01
N GLN A 244 19.46 3.87 -0.88
CA GLN A 244 19.99 2.58 -1.37
C GLN A 244 21.24 2.77 -2.22
N TYR A 245 21.25 3.78 -3.10
CA TYR A 245 22.44 4.15 -3.87
C TYR A 245 23.63 4.53 -2.97
N ARG A 246 23.39 5.34 -1.94
CA ARG A 246 24.43 5.74 -0.96
C ARG A 246 24.98 4.58 -0.14
N ASN A 247 24.20 3.54 0.11
CA ASN A 247 24.66 2.33 0.80
C ASN A 247 25.55 1.48 -0.11
N LEU A 248 25.24 1.43 -1.41
CA LEU A 248 26.05 0.74 -2.41
C LEU A 248 27.43 1.39 -2.58
N GLU A 249 27.51 2.72 -2.62
CA GLU A 249 28.80 3.44 -2.71
C GLU A 249 29.74 3.19 -1.51
N LYS A 250 29.18 2.83 -0.36
CA LYS A 250 29.93 2.59 0.88
C LYS A 250 30.37 1.14 1.07
N SER A 251 29.86 0.21 0.25
CA SER A 251 30.15 -1.23 0.31
C SER A 251 31.31 -1.59 -0.60
#